data_AF-A0A3M0YKN0-F1
#
_entry.id   AF-A0A3M0YKN0-F1
#
_cell.length_a   1.000
_cell.length_b   1.000
_cell.length_c   1.000
_cell.angle_alpha   90.00
_cell.angle_beta   90.00
_cell.angle_gamma   90.00
#
_symmetry.space_group_name_H-M   'P 1'
#
loop_
_entity.id
_entity.type
_entity.pdbx_description
1 polymer ?
#
loop_
_entity_poly.entity_id
_entity_poly.type
_entity_poly.pdbx_seq_one_letter_code
_entity_poly.pdbx_strand_id
1 'polypeptide(L)'
;MAQWQAAIDRGDVAQLFALSEQWRHSQWPEGYAPPAPRTLADVQSALPEQLGAFVAWTPLPDGRLLTIAATTHSAAFFVQPMPLYIDELLEQFLLGLQEPPRPEALQDAFDQYTRQAIELYDLLLADALAWLPPKTTRLVVSPFGKWRLLPLQALIAEVEHPVASYQYLPFLAKKYRFDYTLSGSAWLEGRLAAARRGRPEQRALLVAPDYFGYEWPRPDDRATLQYLQLLQAPDGALPSLPATAALAATIERLGGEVWRAEQTTPARVQAPPPSLGVWHAEAHLLPLGSRADSLLLALTPWEDDGLMPLSTLATKGLHAHLAVLPACHWGMLPLAQAATALQALQVALHRAGTATTLVALWYGA
;
A
#
# COMPACT_ATOMS: atom_id res chain seq x y z
N MET A 1 4.57 -24.23 -13.21
CA MET A 1 4.96 -23.75 -14.55
C MET A 1 4.11 -24.29 -15.69
N ALA A 2 3.91 -25.61 -15.82
CA ALA A 2 3.17 -26.18 -16.95
C ALA A 2 1.79 -25.54 -17.21
N GLN A 3 1.01 -25.29 -16.15
CA GLN A 3 -0.31 -24.64 -16.27
C GLN A 3 -0.24 -23.21 -16.82
N TRP A 4 0.75 -22.43 -16.39
CA TRP A 4 0.97 -21.06 -16.87
C TRP A 4 1.34 -21.06 -18.35
N GLN A 5 2.30 -21.88 -18.75
CA GLN A 5 2.73 -21.95 -20.15
C GLN A 5 1.59 -22.39 -21.06
N ALA A 6 0.83 -23.42 -20.66
CA ALA A 6 -0.30 -23.89 -21.44
C ALA A 6 -1.40 -22.81 -21.60
N ALA A 7 -1.61 -21.95 -20.60
CA ALA A 7 -2.55 -20.83 -20.71
C ALA A 7 -2.01 -19.70 -21.60
N ILE A 8 -0.71 -19.40 -21.53
CA ILE A 8 -0.02 -18.45 -22.42
C ILE A 8 -0.14 -18.90 -23.87
N ASP A 9 0.19 -20.17 -24.17
CA ASP A 9 0.18 -20.73 -25.52
C ASP A 9 -1.22 -20.69 -26.16
N ARG A 10 -2.27 -20.81 -25.34
CA ARG A 10 -3.68 -20.69 -25.78
C ARG A 10 -4.18 -19.25 -25.85
N GLY A 11 -3.44 -18.27 -25.33
CA GLY A 11 -3.92 -16.90 -25.18
C GLY A 11 -5.09 -16.75 -24.19
N ASP A 12 -5.20 -17.64 -23.21
CA ASP A 12 -6.35 -17.73 -22.30
C ASP A 12 -6.20 -16.76 -21.12
N VAL A 13 -6.56 -15.49 -21.34
CA VAL A 13 -6.42 -14.41 -20.35
C VAL A 13 -7.21 -14.69 -19.07
N ALA A 14 -8.38 -15.33 -19.18
CA ALA A 14 -9.22 -15.67 -18.03
C ALA A 14 -8.55 -16.72 -17.14
N GLN A 15 -7.95 -17.77 -17.75
CA GLN A 15 -7.18 -18.76 -17.00
C GLN A 15 -5.91 -18.16 -16.38
N LEU A 16 -5.21 -17.26 -17.09
CA LEU A 16 -4.04 -16.56 -16.56
C LEU A 16 -4.42 -15.69 -15.35
N PHE A 17 -5.56 -15.00 -15.42
CA PHE A 17 -6.10 -14.24 -14.29
C PHE A 17 -6.41 -15.16 -13.10
N ALA A 18 -7.09 -16.28 -13.32
CA ALA A 18 -7.41 -17.23 -12.25
C ALA A 18 -6.15 -17.80 -11.56
N LEU A 19 -5.14 -18.19 -12.35
CA LEU A 19 -3.84 -18.65 -11.82
C LEU A 19 -3.14 -17.54 -11.03
N SER A 20 -3.24 -16.29 -11.49
CA SER A 20 -2.67 -15.13 -10.79
C SER A 20 -3.36 -14.87 -9.46
N GLU A 21 -4.69 -14.93 -9.41
CA GLU A 21 -5.45 -14.77 -8.18
C GLU A 21 -5.13 -15.88 -7.19
N GLN A 22 -5.08 -17.14 -7.64
CA GLN A 22 -4.73 -18.27 -6.80
C GLN A 22 -3.34 -18.11 -6.18
N TRP A 23 -2.34 -17.73 -6.98
CA TRP A 23 -0.99 -17.54 -6.47
C TRP A 23 -0.90 -16.37 -5.50
N ARG A 24 -1.55 -15.23 -5.80
CA ARG A 24 -1.65 -14.10 -4.87
C ARG A 24 -2.26 -14.52 -3.54
N HIS A 25 -3.36 -15.27 -3.59
CA HIS A 25 -4.05 -15.76 -2.40
C HIS A 25 -3.18 -16.71 -1.58
N SER A 26 -2.30 -17.49 -2.23
CA SER A 26 -1.34 -18.34 -1.53
C SER A 26 -0.20 -17.56 -0.85
N GLN A 27 -0.04 -16.27 -1.14
CA GLN A 27 0.92 -15.38 -0.49
C GLN A 27 0.28 -14.51 0.59
N TRP A 28 -0.98 -14.78 0.98
CA TRP A 28 -1.58 -14.04 2.08
C TRP A 28 -0.85 -14.36 3.39
N PRO A 29 -0.70 -13.36 4.28
CA PRO A 29 -0.04 -13.59 5.55
C PRO A 29 -0.78 -14.66 6.38
N GLU A 30 -0.03 -15.41 7.19
CA GLU A 30 -0.61 -16.49 8.01
C GLU A 30 -1.72 -15.94 8.93
N GLY A 31 -2.78 -16.72 9.15
CA GLY A 31 -3.92 -16.30 9.98
C GLY A 31 -4.97 -15.46 9.23
N TYR A 32 -4.72 -15.07 7.98
CA TYR A 32 -5.71 -14.38 7.15
C TYR A 32 -6.26 -15.28 6.03
N ALA A 33 -7.58 -15.42 5.98
CA ALA A 33 -8.24 -16.06 4.85
C ALA A 33 -8.33 -15.09 3.66
N PRO A 34 -7.86 -15.47 2.46
CA PRO A 34 -8.06 -14.66 1.26
C PRO A 34 -9.56 -14.54 0.91
N PRO A 35 -9.95 -13.51 0.15
CA PRO A 35 -11.29 -13.38 -0.37
C PRO A 35 -11.65 -14.59 -1.24
N ALA A 36 -12.96 -14.84 -1.38
CA ALA A 36 -13.44 -15.81 -2.36
C ALA A 36 -12.91 -15.43 -3.76
N PRO A 37 -12.30 -16.37 -4.50
CA PRO A 37 -11.81 -16.11 -5.84
C PRO A 37 -12.89 -15.53 -6.75
N ARG A 38 -12.53 -14.48 -7.48
CA ARG A 38 -13.37 -13.83 -8.49
C ARG A 38 -12.86 -14.15 -9.89
N THR A 39 -13.76 -14.11 -10.86
CA THR A 39 -13.39 -14.25 -12.27
C THR A 39 -12.92 -12.91 -12.83
N LEU A 40 -12.22 -12.96 -13.97
CA LEU A 40 -11.87 -11.76 -14.71
C LEU A 40 -13.12 -10.95 -15.09
N ALA A 41 -14.19 -11.63 -15.53
CA ALA A 41 -15.45 -11.00 -15.89
C ALA A 41 -16.09 -10.25 -14.71
N ASP A 42 -16.03 -10.81 -13.50
CA ASP A 42 -16.51 -10.13 -12.29
C ASP A 42 -15.77 -8.80 -12.07
N VAL A 43 -14.44 -8.81 -12.20
CA VAL A 43 -13.60 -7.61 -12.06
C VAL A 43 -13.91 -6.59 -13.16
N GLN A 44 -14.02 -7.03 -14.42
CA GLN A 44 -14.34 -6.16 -15.55
C GLN A 44 -15.70 -5.47 -15.37
N SER A 45 -16.71 -6.20 -14.89
CA SER A 45 -18.06 -5.66 -14.67
C SER A 45 -18.11 -4.57 -13.60
N ALA A 46 -17.14 -4.54 -12.68
CA ALA A 46 -17.06 -3.56 -11.62
C ALA A 46 -16.24 -2.32 -12.00
N LEU A 47 -15.50 -2.32 -13.10
CA LEU A 47 -14.72 -1.17 -13.54
C LEU A 47 -15.64 -0.03 -14.00
N PRO A 48 -15.32 1.24 -13.66
CA PRO A 48 -16.02 2.39 -14.23
C PRO A 48 -15.94 2.37 -15.76
N GLU A 49 -17.11 2.48 -16.41
CA GLU A 49 -17.21 2.41 -17.87
C GLU A 49 -16.31 3.46 -18.54
N GLN A 50 -15.56 3.06 -19.56
CA GLN A 50 -14.65 3.88 -20.40
C GLN A 50 -13.48 4.58 -19.70
N LEU A 51 -13.48 4.70 -18.38
CA LEU A 51 -12.47 5.46 -17.61
C LEU A 51 -11.57 4.56 -16.76
N GLY A 52 -12.02 3.35 -16.43
CA GLY A 52 -11.33 2.44 -15.53
C GLY A 52 -10.65 1.28 -16.25
N ALA A 53 -9.45 0.95 -15.80
CA ALA A 53 -8.77 -0.29 -16.14
C ALA A 53 -8.22 -0.99 -14.90
N PHE A 54 -8.05 -2.30 -15.00
CA PHE A 54 -7.35 -3.14 -14.03
C PHE A 54 -6.02 -3.60 -14.61
N VAL A 55 -4.94 -3.50 -13.84
CA VAL A 55 -3.60 -3.98 -14.22
C VAL A 55 -3.02 -4.83 -13.09
N ALA A 56 -2.58 -6.04 -13.39
CA ALA A 56 -1.95 -6.95 -12.43
C ALA A 56 -0.61 -7.48 -12.92
N TRP A 57 0.38 -7.51 -12.03
CA TRP A 57 1.75 -7.96 -12.32
C TRP A 57 2.12 -9.20 -11.53
N THR A 58 2.54 -10.25 -12.22
CA THR A 58 2.69 -11.58 -11.66
C THR A 58 4.03 -12.14 -12.11
N PRO A 59 5.07 -12.16 -11.24
CA PRO A 59 6.31 -12.83 -11.55
C PRO A 59 6.06 -14.33 -11.80
N LEU A 60 6.58 -14.86 -12.90
CA LEU A 60 6.52 -16.27 -13.22
C LEU A 60 7.77 -16.97 -12.69
N PRO A 61 7.67 -18.25 -12.26
CA PRO A 61 8.83 -19.00 -11.75
C PRO A 61 10.01 -19.17 -12.73
N ASP A 62 9.84 -18.89 -14.02
CA ASP A 62 10.90 -18.92 -15.03
C ASP A 62 11.58 -17.55 -15.24
N GLY A 63 11.34 -16.58 -14.36
CA GLY A 63 11.96 -15.25 -14.44
C GLY A 63 11.31 -14.32 -15.45
N ARG A 64 10.10 -14.63 -15.93
CA ARG A 64 9.30 -13.69 -16.73
C ARG A 64 8.32 -12.93 -15.86
N LEU A 65 7.86 -11.78 -16.34
CA LEU A 65 6.77 -11.02 -15.77
C LEU A 65 5.53 -11.17 -16.65
N LEU A 66 4.44 -11.68 -16.06
CA LEU A 66 3.11 -11.62 -16.64
C LEU A 66 2.40 -10.33 -16.21
N THR A 67 1.96 -9.54 -17.17
CA THR A 67 1.07 -8.39 -16.97
C THR A 67 -0.30 -8.71 -17.54
N ILE A 68 -1.36 -8.57 -16.75
CA ILE A 68 -2.74 -8.67 -17.21
C ILE A 68 -3.35 -7.27 -17.18
N ALA A 69 -3.89 -6.81 -18.30
CA ALA A 69 -4.62 -5.56 -18.42
C ALA A 69 -6.07 -5.85 -18.79
N ALA A 70 -7.03 -5.20 -18.14
CA ALA A 70 -8.44 -5.39 -18.39
C ALA A 70 -9.23 -4.09 -18.34
N THR A 71 -10.19 -3.95 -19.25
CA THR A 71 -11.21 -2.91 -19.28
C THR A 71 -12.58 -3.55 -19.05
N THR A 72 -13.65 -2.77 -19.04
CA THR A 72 -15.03 -3.30 -18.96
C THR A 72 -15.37 -4.31 -20.09
N HIS A 73 -14.72 -4.21 -21.26
CA HIS A 73 -15.13 -4.98 -22.45
C HIS A 73 -14.04 -5.89 -23.02
N SER A 74 -12.79 -5.70 -22.63
CA SER A 74 -11.66 -6.42 -23.19
C SER A 74 -10.61 -6.70 -22.14
N ALA A 75 -9.79 -7.72 -22.38
CA ALA A 75 -8.60 -7.99 -21.59
C ALA A 75 -7.48 -8.45 -22.51
N ALA A 76 -6.25 -8.16 -22.09
CA ALA A 76 -5.02 -8.59 -22.75
C ALA A 76 -4.02 -9.04 -21.69
N PHE A 77 -3.01 -9.77 -22.14
CA PHE A 77 -1.86 -10.09 -21.32
C PHE A 77 -0.57 -9.87 -22.10
N PHE A 78 0.48 -9.59 -21.35
CA PHE A 78 1.83 -9.36 -21.85
C PHE A 78 2.78 -10.20 -21.03
N VAL A 79 3.77 -10.80 -21.68
CA VAL A 79 4.80 -11.59 -21.00
C VAL A 79 6.15 -11.12 -21.51
N GLN A 80 7.01 -10.74 -20.57
CA GLN A 80 8.35 -10.26 -20.89
C GLN A 80 9.38 -10.83 -19.93
N PRO A 81 10.66 -10.94 -20.34
CA PRO A 81 11.73 -11.28 -19.42
C PRO A 81 11.83 -10.23 -18.31
N MET A 82 12.00 -10.69 -17.07
CA MET A 82 12.29 -9.81 -15.96
C MET A 82 13.80 -9.58 -15.88
N PRO A 83 14.29 -8.33 -15.90
CA PRO A 83 15.71 -8.06 -15.72
C PRO A 83 16.19 -8.60 -14.36
N LEU A 84 17.38 -9.22 -14.33
CA LEU A 84 17.94 -9.78 -13.09
C LEU A 84 18.18 -8.71 -12.02
N TYR A 85 18.37 -7.45 -12.42
CA TYR A 85 18.63 -6.30 -11.55
C TYR A 85 17.36 -5.51 -11.19
N ILE A 86 16.15 -6.01 -11.49
CA ILE A 86 14.90 -5.27 -11.24
C ILE A 86 14.72 -4.87 -9.77
N ASP A 87 15.16 -5.72 -8.84
CA ASP A 87 15.07 -5.44 -7.41
C ASP A 87 16.01 -4.31 -7.01
N GLU A 88 17.23 -4.28 -7.56
CA GLU A 88 18.20 -3.19 -7.37
C GLU A 88 17.69 -1.89 -8.00
N LEU A 89 17.10 -1.98 -9.20
CA LEU A 89 16.47 -0.84 -9.88
C LEU A 89 15.36 -0.22 -9.01
N LEU A 90 14.47 -1.05 -8.46
CA LEU A 90 13.41 -0.59 -7.56
C LEU A 90 13.99 0.02 -6.29
N GLU A 91 14.98 -0.64 -5.66
CA GLU A 91 15.58 -0.15 -4.42
C GLU A 91 16.24 1.22 -4.63
N GLN A 92 17.05 1.38 -5.68
CA GLN A 92 17.68 2.67 -5.97
C GLN A 92 16.66 3.76 -6.31
N PHE A 93 15.59 3.42 -7.05
CA PHE A 93 14.50 4.36 -7.33
C PHE A 93 13.82 4.84 -6.04
N LEU A 94 13.52 3.92 -5.12
CA LEU A 94 12.89 4.24 -3.84
C LEU A 94 13.82 5.02 -2.92
N LEU A 95 15.13 4.77 -2.94
CA LEU A 95 16.12 5.57 -2.20
C LEU A 95 16.19 6.99 -2.75
N GLY A 96 16.24 7.14 -4.08
CA GLY A 96 16.26 8.46 -4.73
C GLY A 96 15.02 9.32 -4.47
N LEU A 97 13.89 8.71 -4.12
CA LEU A 97 12.66 9.41 -3.71
C LEU A 97 12.67 9.90 -2.26
N GLN A 98 13.48 9.27 -1.39
CA GLN A 98 13.50 9.56 0.05
C GLN A 98 14.48 10.67 0.41
N GLU A 99 15.57 10.80 -0.36
CA GLU A 99 16.64 11.75 -0.06
C GLU A 99 16.62 12.93 -1.04
N PRO A 100 16.28 14.15 -0.61
CA PRO A 100 16.38 15.31 -1.48
C PRO A 100 17.85 15.49 -1.90
N PRO A 101 18.13 15.63 -3.21
CA PRO A 101 19.50 15.76 -3.66
C PRO A 101 20.11 17.07 -3.17
N ARG A 102 21.41 17.04 -2.85
CA ARG A 102 22.16 18.27 -2.57
C ARG A 102 22.21 19.13 -3.84
N PRO A 103 22.22 20.47 -3.72
CA PRO A 103 22.23 21.36 -4.89
C PRO A 103 23.33 21.03 -5.91
N GLU A 104 24.53 20.65 -5.45
CA GLU A 104 25.67 20.29 -6.29
C GLU A 104 25.52 18.95 -7.03
N ALA A 105 24.63 18.07 -6.57
CA ALA A 105 24.37 16.75 -7.16
C ALA A 105 22.99 16.67 -7.84
N LEU A 106 22.29 17.81 -7.96
CA LEU A 106 20.90 17.85 -8.44
C LEU A 106 20.75 17.27 -9.86
N GLN A 107 21.69 17.57 -10.76
CA GLN A 107 21.63 17.07 -12.14
C GLN A 107 21.81 15.55 -12.18
N ASP A 108 22.84 15.03 -11.50
CA ASP A 108 23.12 13.58 -11.47
C ASP A 108 21.95 12.80 -10.84
N ALA A 109 21.38 13.32 -9.75
CA ALA A 109 20.21 12.73 -9.11
C ALA A 109 18.96 12.78 -10.01
N PHE A 110 18.78 13.86 -10.75
CA PHE A 110 17.69 13.99 -11.72
C PHE A 110 17.86 13.01 -12.89
N ASP A 111 19.05 12.87 -13.43
CA ASP A 111 19.35 11.95 -14.53
C ASP A 111 19.21 10.48 -14.10
N GLN A 112 19.64 10.16 -12.87
CA GLN A 112 19.45 8.84 -12.28
C GLN A 112 17.96 8.55 -12.08
N TYR A 113 17.24 9.47 -11.45
CA TYR A 113 15.80 9.33 -11.20
C TYR A 113 15.02 9.13 -12.49
N THR A 114 15.20 10.00 -13.48
CA THR A 114 14.47 9.95 -14.74
C THR A 114 14.72 8.65 -15.50
N ARG A 115 15.98 8.19 -15.55
CA ARG A 115 16.32 6.90 -16.16
C ARG A 115 15.61 5.74 -15.47
N GLN A 116 15.69 5.66 -14.14
CA GLN A 116 15.08 4.58 -13.37
C GLN A 116 13.55 4.61 -13.47
N ALA A 117 12.95 5.81 -13.46
CA ALA A 117 11.52 6.01 -13.60
C ALA A 117 11.01 5.54 -14.98
N ILE A 118 11.72 5.88 -16.06
CA ILE A 118 11.41 5.43 -17.42
C ILE A 118 11.57 3.93 -17.53
N GLU A 119 12.64 3.37 -16.99
CA GLU A 119 12.90 1.94 -17.08
C GLU A 119 11.85 1.10 -16.33
N LEU A 120 11.45 1.55 -15.13
CA LEU A 120 10.33 0.94 -14.38
C LEU A 120 8.99 1.13 -15.11
N TYR A 121 8.78 2.26 -15.77
CA TYR A 121 7.61 2.49 -16.61
C TYR A 121 7.55 1.51 -17.79
N ASP A 122 8.64 1.39 -18.55
CA ASP A 122 8.72 0.53 -19.73
C ASP A 122 8.46 -0.92 -19.34
N LEU A 123 9.11 -1.37 -18.26
CA LEU A 123 8.98 -2.73 -17.79
C LEU A 123 7.59 -3.03 -17.21
N LEU A 124 6.95 -2.11 -16.48
CA LEU A 124 5.74 -2.46 -15.74
C LEU A 124 4.45 -2.01 -16.45
N LEU A 125 4.51 -0.94 -17.23
CA LEU A 125 3.31 -0.23 -17.66
C LEU A 125 3.22 0.01 -19.17
N ALA A 126 4.33 0.17 -19.90
CA ALA A 126 4.28 0.64 -21.29
C ALA A 126 3.32 -0.17 -22.18
N ASP A 127 3.46 -1.50 -22.24
CA ASP A 127 2.60 -2.37 -23.05
C ASP A 127 1.12 -2.29 -22.62
N ALA A 128 0.87 -2.34 -21.32
CA ALA A 128 -0.48 -2.28 -20.78
C ALA A 128 -1.13 -0.92 -21.11
N LEU A 129 -0.42 0.18 -20.89
CA LEU A 129 -0.94 1.53 -21.14
C LEU A 129 -1.11 1.83 -22.63
N ALA A 130 -0.25 1.30 -23.50
CA ALA A 130 -0.40 1.41 -24.95
C ALA A 130 -1.64 0.69 -25.48
N TRP A 131 -2.01 -0.44 -24.85
CA TRP A 131 -3.21 -1.20 -25.19
C TRP A 131 -4.51 -0.57 -24.68
N LEU A 132 -4.45 0.19 -23.57
CA LEU A 132 -5.65 0.74 -22.95
C LEU A 132 -6.33 1.82 -23.81
N PRO A 133 -7.67 1.96 -23.70
CA PRO A 133 -8.39 3.03 -24.38
C PRO A 133 -7.82 4.41 -24.02
N PRO A 134 -7.70 5.35 -24.98
CA PRO A 134 -7.11 6.67 -24.73
C PRO A 134 -7.79 7.49 -23.63
N LYS A 135 -9.07 7.22 -23.35
CA LYS A 135 -9.87 7.88 -22.32
C LYS A 135 -9.67 7.31 -20.91
N THR A 136 -8.85 6.28 -20.75
CA THR A 136 -8.58 5.68 -19.44
C THR A 136 -7.87 6.70 -18.56
N THR A 137 -8.48 7.03 -17.41
CA THR A 137 -7.92 7.98 -16.42
C THR A 137 -7.78 7.35 -15.04
N ARG A 138 -8.27 6.12 -14.84
CA ARG A 138 -8.20 5.41 -13.55
C ARG A 138 -7.65 4.01 -13.73
N LEU A 139 -6.63 3.69 -12.94
CA LEU A 139 -5.95 2.39 -12.94
C LEU A 139 -6.08 1.74 -11.56
N VAL A 140 -6.76 0.59 -11.52
CA VAL A 140 -6.74 -0.30 -10.36
C VAL A 140 -5.56 -1.24 -10.54
N VAL A 141 -4.55 -1.09 -9.71
CA VAL A 141 -3.28 -1.79 -9.85
C VAL A 141 -3.14 -2.84 -8.75
N SER A 142 -2.79 -4.06 -9.15
CA SER A 142 -2.53 -5.18 -8.25
C SER A 142 -1.06 -5.59 -8.34
N PRO A 143 -0.14 -4.79 -7.75
CA PRO A 143 1.27 -5.18 -7.68
C PRO A 143 1.48 -6.44 -6.85
N PHE A 144 2.62 -7.10 -7.07
CA PHE A 144 3.00 -8.30 -6.35
C PHE A 144 4.33 -8.10 -5.63
N GLY A 145 4.48 -8.69 -4.45
CA GLY A 145 5.70 -8.64 -3.65
C GLY A 145 6.21 -7.22 -3.42
N LYS A 146 7.50 -6.99 -3.67
CA LYS A 146 8.20 -5.72 -3.44
C LYS A 146 7.64 -4.55 -4.25
N TRP A 147 7.05 -4.81 -5.42
CA TRP A 147 6.51 -3.77 -6.29
C TRP A 147 5.26 -3.09 -5.70
N ARG A 148 4.72 -3.61 -4.59
CA ARG A 148 3.68 -2.91 -3.80
C ARG A 148 4.16 -1.58 -3.25
N LEU A 149 5.47 -1.40 -3.08
CA LEU A 149 6.09 -0.17 -2.60
C LEU A 149 6.33 0.85 -3.72
N LEU A 150 6.11 0.49 -4.98
CA LEU A 150 6.39 1.36 -6.11
C LEU A 150 5.32 2.47 -6.23
N PRO A 151 5.68 3.76 -6.07
CA PRO A 151 4.78 4.87 -6.33
C PRO A 151 4.65 5.11 -7.84
N LEU A 152 3.69 4.43 -8.47
CA LEU A 152 3.46 4.50 -9.92
C LEU A 152 3.13 5.93 -10.38
N GLN A 153 2.55 6.73 -9.48
CA GLN A 153 2.30 8.15 -9.69
C GLN A 153 3.56 8.92 -10.06
N ALA A 154 4.72 8.52 -9.52
CA ALA A 154 6.01 9.16 -9.70
C ALA A 154 6.79 8.61 -10.91
N LEU A 155 6.24 7.65 -11.66
CA LEU A 155 6.89 7.22 -12.90
C LEU A 155 6.66 8.23 -14.02
N ILE A 156 7.52 8.18 -15.04
CA ILE A 156 7.44 8.98 -16.27
C ILE A 156 7.72 8.08 -17.47
N ALA A 157 7.14 8.40 -18.63
CA ALA A 157 7.40 7.67 -19.87
C ALA A 157 8.59 8.24 -20.65
N GLU A 158 8.82 9.55 -20.53
CA GLU A 158 9.86 10.27 -21.25
C GLU A 158 10.22 11.57 -20.52
N VAL A 159 11.35 12.18 -20.90
CA VAL A 159 11.77 13.50 -20.42
C VAL A 159 11.54 14.53 -21.52
N GLU A 160 10.63 15.50 -21.29
CA GLU A 160 10.32 16.56 -22.26
C GLU A 160 11.37 17.69 -22.25
N HIS A 161 12.04 17.90 -21.12
CA HIS A 161 12.96 19.01 -20.91
C HIS A 161 14.27 18.55 -20.26
N PRO A 162 15.44 18.90 -20.80
CA PRO A 162 16.74 18.44 -20.28
C PRO A 162 17.19 19.19 -19.01
N VAL A 163 16.41 20.16 -18.52
CA VAL A 163 16.75 20.92 -17.32
C VAL A 163 16.32 20.13 -16.09
N ALA A 164 17.24 19.89 -15.15
CA ALA A 164 16.95 19.22 -13.89
C ALA A 164 15.90 19.96 -13.07
N SER A 165 14.65 19.53 -13.22
CA SER A 165 13.49 20.18 -12.60
C SER A 165 12.33 19.21 -12.49
N TYR A 166 12.19 18.60 -11.31
CA TYR A 166 11.13 17.61 -11.03
C TYR A 166 9.72 18.16 -11.25
N GLN A 167 9.49 19.46 -11.01
CA GLN A 167 8.16 20.09 -11.21
C GLN A 167 7.63 19.97 -12.66
N TYR A 168 8.52 19.92 -13.64
CA TYR A 168 8.15 19.87 -15.06
C TYR A 168 8.03 18.46 -15.61
N LEU A 169 8.42 17.43 -14.86
CA LEU A 169 8.35 16.06 -15.33
C LEU A 169 6.90 15.62 -15.61
N PRO A 170 6.64 14.85 -16.68
CA PRO A 170 5.31 14.40 -17.06
C PRO A 170 4.89 13.18 -16.21
N PHE A 171 4.84 13.33 -14.89
CA PHE A 171 4.46 12.26 -13.96
C PHE A 171 3.15 11.60 -14.35
N LEU A 172 3.06 10.27 -14.20
CA LEU A 172 1.82 9.54 -14.47
C LEU A 172 0.66 10.04 -13.61
N ALA A 173 0.91 10.60 -12.42
CA ALA A 173 -0.13 11.22 -11.58
C ALA A 173 -0.88 12.36 -12.29
N LYS A 174 -0.28 13.02 -13.30
CA LYS A 174 -0.93 14.07 -14.08
C LYS A 174 -2.00 13.51 -15.03
N LYS A 175 -1.93 12.22 -15.38
CA LYS A 175 -2.83 11.55 -16.34
C LYS A 175 -3.74 10.51 -15.70
N TYR A 176 -3.25 9.81 -14.67
CA TYR A 176 -3.93 8.67 -14.09
C TYR A 176 -4.12 8.82 -12.58
N ARG A 177 -5.30 8.43 -12.12
CA ARG A 177 -5.55 8.09 -10.72
C ARG A 177 -5.24 6.60 -10.51
N PHE A 178 -4.41 6.29 -9.53
CA PHE A 178 -4.07 4.92 -9.17
C PHE A 178 -4.81 4.50 -7.90
N ASP A 179 -5.46 3.34 -7.92
CA ASP A 179 -5.93 2.66 -6.72
C ASP A 179 -5.22 1.32 -6.58
N TYR A 180 -4.55 1.10 -5.46
CA TYR A 180 -3.79 -0.12 -5.21
C TYR A 180 -4.67 -1.20 -4.57
N THR A 181 -4.47 -2.45 -4.97
CA THR A 181 -5.17 -3.60 -4.39
C THR A 181 -4.23 -4.80 -4.18
N LEU A 182 -4.66 -5.71 -3.31
CA LEU A 182 -3.99 -6.99 -3.06
C LEU A 182 -4.16 -7.97 -4.23
N SER A 183 -5.36 -8.00 -4.78
CA SER A 183 -5.80 -8.87 -5.89
C SER A 183 -7.08 -8.29 -6.53
N GLY A 184 -7.50 -8.83 -7.67
CA GLY A 184 -8.79 -8.46 -8.27
C GLY A 184 -9.97 -8.87 -7.38
N SER A 185 -9.86 -10.02 -6.71
CA SER A 185 -10.86 -10.52 -5.77
C SER A 185 -11.00 -9.61 -4.54
N ALA A 186 -9.88 -9.16 -3.96
CA ALA A 186 -9.88 -8.26 -2.81
C ALA A 186 -10.49 -6.90 -3.16
N TRP A 187 -10.13 -6.35 -4.33
CA TRP A 187 -10.71 -5.09 -4.81
C TRP A 187 -12.23 -5.18 -4.96
N LEU A 188 -12.71 -6.25 -5.62
CA LEU A 188 -14.15 -6.43 -5.83
C LEU A 188 -14.89 -6.64 -4.51
N GLU A 189 -14.36 -7.46 -3.60
CA GLU A 189 -14.94 -7.65 -2.26
C GLU A 189 -15.05 -6.32 -1.50
N GLY A 190 -13.99 -5.51 -1.50
CA GLY A 190 -14.00 -4.20 -0.85
C GLY A 190 -15.06 -3.26 -1.43
N ARG A 191 -15.22 -3.26 -2.77
CA ARG A 191 -16.28 -2.48 -3.44
C ARG A 191 -17.68 -2.95 -3.11
N LEU A 192 -17.91 -4.27 -3.09
CA LEU A 192 -19.21 -4.83 -2.74
C LEU A 192 -19.54 -4.56 -1.26
N ALA A 193 -18.55 -4.65 -0.37
CA ALA A 193 -18.71 -4.30 1.04
C ALA A 193 -19.07 -2.82 1.21
N ALA A 194 -18.39 -1.91 0.49
CA ALA A 194 -18.71 -0.49 0.50
C ALA A 194 -20.13 -0.21 -0.01
N ALA A 195 -20.52 -0.83 -1.13
CA ALA A 195 -21.85 -0.66 -1.70
C ALA A 195 -22.97 -1.13 -0.76
N ARG A 196 -22.75 -2.23 -0.01
CA ARG A 196 -23.70 -2.74 0.98
C ARG A 196 -23.88 -1.81 2.18
N ARG A 197 -22.87 -1.02 2.54
CA ARG A 197 -22.96 -0.04 3.65
C ARG A 197 -23.67 1.24 3.26
N GLY A 198 -23.74 1.54 1.96
CA GLY A 198 -24.40 2.75 1.46
C GLY A 198 -23.49 3.97 1.55
N ARG A 199 -24.05 5.11 1.99
CA ARG A 199 -23.30 6.36 2.06
C ARG A 199 -22.32 6.35 3.25
N PRO A 200 -21.11 6.92 3.09
CA PRO A 200 -20.19 7.10 4.20
C PRO A 200 -20.86 7.85 5.34
N GLU A 201 -20.72 7.33 6.55
CA GLU A 201 -21.03 8.14 7.73
C GLU A 201 -20.13 9.37 7.74
N GLN A 202 -20.63 10.49 8.26
CA GLN A 202 -19.80 11.71 8.39
C GLN A 202 -18.89 11.69 9.62
N ARG A 203 -18.90 10.59 10.38
CA ARG A 203 -18.11 10.45 11.60
C ARG A 203 -16.66 10.13 11.25
N ALA A 204 -15.77 11.04 11.64
CA ALA A 204 -14.33 10.80 11.64
C ALA A 204 -13.86 10.47 13.05
N LEU A 205 -12.94 9.51 13.20
CA LEU A 205 -12.24 9.21 14.43
C LEU A 205 -10.74 9.36 14.19
N LEU A 206 -10.08 10.20 14.99
CA LEU A 206 -8.64 10.27 15.08
C LEU A 206 -8.16 9.52 16.32
N VAL A 207 -7.24 8.58 16.14
CA VAL A 207 -6.48 7.91 17.21
C VAL A 207 -5.08 8.50 17.20
N ALA A 208 -4.73 9.21 18.27
CA ALA A 208 -3.49 9.98 18.40
C ALA A 208 -2.80 9.67 19.73
N PRO A 209 -2.06 8.55 19.83
CA PRO A 209 -1.37 8.18 21.06
C PRO A 209 -0.38 9.24 21.51
N ASP A 210 -0.25 9.37 22.83
CA ASP A 210 0.83 10.12 23.45
C ASP A 210 1.81 9.12 24.07
N TYR A 211 3.07 9.28 23.71
CA TYR A 211 4.17 8.42 24.13
C TYR A 211 5.05 9.10 25.18
N PHE A 212 4.82 10.38 25.47
CA PHE A 212 5.64 11.14 26.40
C PHE A 212 5.45 10.64 27.84
N GLY A 213 6.56 10.38 28.53
CA GLY A 213 6.55 9.97 29.93
C GLY A 213 6.23 8.49 30.18
N TYR A 214 6.12 7.66 29.13
CA TYR A 214 5.92 6.22 29.26
C TYR A 214 7.17 5.43 28.86
N GLU A 215 7.49 4.41 29.65
CA GLU A 215 8.47 3.40 29.28
C GLU A 215 7.78 2.29 28.48
N TRP A 216 8.14 2.16 27.21
CA TRP A 216 7.68 1.05 26.40
C TRP A 216 8.38 -0.24 26.83
N PRO A 217 7.65 -1.36 26.96
CA PRO A 217 8.29 -2.65 27.17
C PRO A 217 9.26 -2.90 26.02
N ARG A 218 10.52 -3.17 26.36
CA ARG A 218 11.53 -3.51 25.36
C ARG A 218 11.12 -4.85 24.75
N PRO A 219 10.92 -4.91 23.43
CA PRO A 219 10.70 -6.19 22.76
C PRO A 219 11.95 -7.06 22.95
N ASP A 220 11.76 -8.34 23.27
CA ASP A 220 12.85 -9.32 23.34
C ASP A 220 13.41 -9.65 21.94
N ASP A 221 12.75 -9.20 20.88
CA ASP A 221 13.14 -9.49 19.50
C ASP A 221 14.02 -8.40 18.87
N ARG A 222 15.04 -8.87 18.14
CA ARG A 222 16.06 -8.02 17.52
C ARG A 222 15.49 -7.08 16.44
N ALA A 223 14.43 -7.46 15.75
CA ALA A 223 13.89 -6.70 14.64
C ALA A 223 13.14 -5.46 15.15
N THR A 224 12.32 -5.62 16.19
CA THR A 224 11.65 -4.48 16.82
C THR A 224 12.66 -3.59 17.55
N LEU A 225 13.69 -4.15 18.19
CA LEU A 225 14.78 -3.32 18.76
C LEU A 225 15.50 -2.48 17.70
N GLN A 226 15.81 -3.07 16.53
CA GLN A 226 16.40 -2.35 15.42
C GLN A 226 15.46 -1.26 14.88
N TYR A 227 14.16 -1.53 14.81
CA TYR A 227 13.17 -0.55 14.39
C TYR A 227 13.08 0.64 15.36
N LEU A 228 13.03 0.38 16.67
CA LEU A 228 13.04 1.43 17.69
C LEU A 228 14.32 2.27 17.64
N GLN A 229 15.47 1.65 17.35
CA GLN A 229 16.71 2.39 17.10
C GLN A 229 16.63 3.29 15.86
N LEU A 230 16.00 2.83 14.77
CA LEU A 230 15.79 3.62 13.55
C LEU A 230 14.86 4.82 13.78
N LEU A 231 13.88 4.68 14.67
CA LEU A 231 13.04 5.79 15.13
C LEU A 231 13.77 6.82 16.00
N GLN A 232 15.09 6.64 16.23
CA GLN A 232 15.87 7.44 17.17
C GLN A 232 15.21 7.50 18.54
N ALA A 233 14.62 6.38 18.97
CA ALA A 233 14.07 6.17 20.30
C ALA A 233 15.00 5.27 21.15
N PRO A 234 16.28 5.63 21.38
CA PRO A 234 17.24 4.77 22.07
C PRO A 234 16.85 4.52 23.54
N ASP A 235 16.10 5.44 24.13
CA ASP A 235 15.58 5.33 25.49
C ASP A 235 14.25 4.54 25.56
N GLY A 236 13.72 4.09 24.42
CA GLY A 236 12.45 3.38 24.31
C GLY A 236 11.22 4.28 24.21
N ALA A 237 11.37 5.60 24.28
CA ALA A 237 10.25 6.53 24.08
C ALA A 237 10.02 6.82 22.60
N LEU A 238 8.88 6.39 22.06
CA LEU A 238 8.49 6.71 20.69
C LEU A 238 8.23 8.23 20.55
N PRO A 239 8.70 8.88 19.47
CA PRO A 239 8.36 10.29 19.25
C PRO A 239 6.87 10.42 18.90
N SER A 240 6.22 11.46 19.41
CA SER A 240 4.89 11.84 18.93
C SER A 240 4.96 12.21 17.45
N LEU A 241 3.94 11.82 16.68
CA LEU A 241 3.89 12.18 15.27
C LEU A 241 3.62 13.68 15.10
N PRO A 242 4.39 14.38 14.25
CA PRO A 242 4.20 15.80 13.99
C PRO A 242 2.85 16.04 13.31
N ALA A 243 2.32 17.26 13.47
CA ALA A 243 1.00 17.68 12.99
C ALA A 243 -0.23 17.04 13.70
N THR A 244 -0.06 16.09 14.61
CA THR A 244 -1.16 15.47 15.38
C THR A 244 -2.09 16.50 16.01
N ALA A 245 -1.56 17.56 16.63
CA ALA A 245 -2.37 18.61 17.24
C ALA A 245 -3.21 19.42 16.24
N ALA A 246 -2.64 19.76 15.09
CA ALA A 246 -3.32 20.53 14.04
C ALA A 246 -4.41 19.68 13.35
N LEU A 247 -4.12 18.41 13.11
CA LEU A 247 -5.07 17.44 12.60
C LEU A 247 -6.23 17.24 13.58
N ALA A 248 -5.94 17.04 14.86
CA ALA A 248 -6.96 16.86 15.89
C ALA A 248 -7.93 18.04 15.96
N ALA A 249 -7.40 19.28 15.97
CA ALA A 249 -8.23 20.48 15.92
C ALA A 249 -9.10 20.54 14.64
N THR A 250 -8.59 20.05 13.51
CA THR A 250 -9.34 19.98 12.25
C THR A 250 -10.47 18.95 12.33
N ILE A 251 -10.20 17.74 12.84
CA ILE A 251 -11.20 16.68 13.01
C ILE A 251 -12.30 17.12 13.97
N GLU A 252 -11.96 17.71 15.11
CA GLU A 252 -12.93 18.26 16.08
C GLU A 252 -13.82 19.33 15.45
N ARG A 253 -13.24 20.26 14.68
CA ARG A 253 -13.99 21.31 13.98
C ARG A 253 -14.96 20.75 12.94
N LEU A 254 -14.66 19.58 12.36
CA LEU A 254 -15.54 18.87 11.44
C LEU A 254 -16.58 17.98 12.15
N GLY A 255 -16.65 18.03 13.49
CA GLY A 255 -17.57 17.22 14.29
C GLY A 255 -17.12 15.76 14.46
N GLY A 256 -15.85 15.48 14.20
CA GLY A 256 -15.23 14.19 14.46
C GLY A 256 -14.83 14.00 15.93
N GLU A 257 -14.44 12.78 16.26
CA GLU A 257 -13.97 12.38 17.57
C GLU A 257 -12.44 12.25 17.55
N VAL A 258 -11.80 12.64 18.65
CA VAL A 258 -10.35 12.49 18.82
C VAL A 258 -10.09 11.73 20.11
N TRP A 259 -9.33 10.64 20.00
CA TRP A 259 -8.78 9.90 21.14
C TRP A 259 -7.31 10.28 21.29
N ARG A 260 -6.93 10.74 22.49
CA ARG A 260 -5.55 11.12 22.83
C ARG A 260 -5.07 10.44 24.10
N ALA A 261 -3.75 10.24 24.21
CA ALA A 261 -3.10 9.71 25.42
C ALA A 261 -3.83 8.46 25.97
N GLU A 262 -4.27 8.49 27.22
CA GLU A 262 -5.00 7.41 27.93
C GLU A 262 -6.24 6.89 27.20
N GLN A 263 -6.78 7.64 26.25
CA GLN A 263 -7.91 7.20 25.42
C GLN A 263 -7.49 6.31 24.26
N THR A 264 -6.20 6.15 23.99
CA THR A 264 -5.74 5.42 22.80
C THR A 264 -5.33 3.98 23.09
N THR A 265 -5.74 3.39 24.22
CA THR A 265 -5.34 2.03 24.59
C THR A 265 -5.82 0.95 23.61
N PRO A 266 -5.10 -0.19 23.51
CA PRO A 266 -5.55 -1.38 22.79
C PRO A 266 -7.01 -1.74 23.07
N ALA A 267 -7.42 -1.78 24.34
CA ALA A 267 -8.80 -2.13 24.72
C ALA A 267 -9.86 -1.23 24.03
N ARG A 268 -9.59 0.07 23.91
CA ARG A 268 -10.53 1.02 23.28
C ARG A 268 -10.49 0.91 21.75
N VAL A 269 -9.31 0.76 21.16
CA VAL A 269 -9.15 0.60 19.69
C VAL A 269 -9.75 -0.71 19.19
N GLN A 270 -9.80 -1.75 20.03
CA GLN A 270 -10.48 -3.03 19.74
C GLN A 270 -12.01 -2.96 19.76
N ALA A 271 -12.57 -1.90 20.33
CA ALA A 271 -14.01 -1.65 20.36
C ALA A 271 -14.30 -0.30 19.68
N PRO A 272 -13.95 -0.15 18.38
CA PRO A 272 -14.22 1.09 17.67
C PRO A 272 -15.73 1.32 17.60
N PRO A 273 -16.16 2.58 17.38
CA PRO A 273 -17.55 2.86 17.06
C PRO A 273 -18.04 1.98 15.90
N PRO A 274 -19.30 1.49 15.93
CA PRO A 274 -19.78 0.44 15.02
C PRO A 274 -19.74 0.83 13.53
N SER A 275 -19.60 2.12 13.23
CA SER A 275 -19.48 2.63 11.88
C SER A 275 -18.75 3.97 11.90
N LEU A 276 -17.85 4.14 10.92
CA LEU A 276 -17.03 5.32 10.73
C LEU A 276 -16.99 5.69 9.25
N GLY A 277 -17.05 6.99 8.97
CA GLY A 277 -16.62 7.51 7.67
C GLY A 277 -15.12 7.36 7.53
N VAL A 278 -14.40 7.95 8.47
CA VAL A 278 -12.94 7.98 8.48
C VAL A 278 -12.41 7.46 9.82
N TRP A 279 -11.46 6.54 9.76
CA TRP A 279 -10.59 6.19 10.87
C TRP A 279 -9.17 6.63 10.53
N HIS A 280 -8.63 7.56 11.30
CA HIS A 280 -7.28 8.08 11.12
C HIS A 280 -6.46 7.65 12.33
N ALA A 281 -5.40 6.87 12.14
CA ALA A 281 -4.54 6.42 13.22
C ALA A 281 -3.14 7.04 13.08
N GLU A 282 -2.87 8.10 13.84
CA GLU A 282 -1.55 8.70 14.01
C GLU A 282 -0.71 7.86 14.99
N ALA A 283 -0.45 6.60 14.65
CA ALA A 283 0.25 5.66 15.52
C ALA A 283 1.39 4.95 14.77
N HIS A 284 2.49 4.65 15.47
CA HIS A 284 3.59 3.88 14.89
C HIS A 284 3.18 2.42 14.63
N LEU A 285 3.71 1.85 13.54
CA LEU A 285 3.56 0.44 13.20
C LEU A 285 4.90 -0.26 13.36
N LEU A 286 4.93 -1.24 14.26
CA LEU A 286 6.14 -1.98 14.63
C LEU A 286 6.06 -3.39 14.03
N PRO A 287 7.06 -3.85 13.25
CA PRO A 287 7.16 -5.26 12.90
C PRO A 287 7.52 -6.07 14.16
N LEU A 288 6.85 -7.20 14.37
CA LEU A 288 7.13 -8.12 15.48
C LEU A 288 8.03 -9.27 14.98
N GLY A 289 9.26 -9.31 15.48
CA GLY A 289 10.23 -10.36 15.12
C GLY A 289 10.63 -10.36 13.65
N SER A 290 11.10 -11.51 13.15
CA SER A 290 11.46 -11.69 11.73
C SER A 290 10.25 -11.83 10.80
N ARG A 291 9.04 -11.87 11.38
CA ARG A 291 7.77 -12.10 10.71
C ARG A 291 7.12 -10.76 10.40
N ALA A 292 7.50 -10.16 9.26
CA ALA A 292 6.90 -8.90 8.80
C ALA A 292 5.38 -9.00 8.54
N ASP A 293 4.79 -10.20 8.57
CA ASP A 293 3.35 -10.44 8.58
C ASP A 293 2.67 -10.19 9.95
N SER A 294 3.47 -10.03 11.00
CA SER A 294 3.03 -9.69 12.36
C SER A 294 3.33 -8.23 12.64
N LEU A 295 2.35 -7.36 12.42
CA LEU A 295 2.44 -5.93 12.74
C LEU A 295 1.77 -5.64 14.08
N LEU A 296 2.39 -4.75 14.85
CA LEU A 296 1.83 -4.14 16.05
C LEU A 296 1.54 -2.67 15.78
N LEU A 297 0.39 -2.20 16.25
CA LEU A 297 0.06 -0.78 16.36
C LEU A 297 0.51 -0.31 17.75
N ALA A 298 1.37 0.69 17.79
CA ALA A 298 1.86 1.30 19.02
C ALA A 298 0.89 2.38 19.52
N LEU A 299 0.20 2.07 20.61
CA LEU A 299 -0.81 2.85 21.32
C LEU A 299 -0.31 3.31 22.69
N THR A 300 -1.02 4.19 23.41
CA THR A 300 -0.51 4.64 24.73
C THR A 300 -0.46 3.47 25.73
N PRO A 301 0.71 3.16 26.33
CA PRO A 301 0.87 2.08 27.29
C PRO A 301 0.45 2.56 28.69
N TRP A 302 -0.84 2.44 28.99
CA TRP A 302 -1.43 2.91 30.25
C TRP A 302 -1.64 1.77 31.25
N GLU A 303 -2.49 0.81 30.90
CA GLU A 303 -2.82 -0.39 31.71
C GLU A 303 -2.30 -1.69 31.09
N ASP A 304 -1.89 -1.63 29.82
CA ASP A 304 -1.30 -2.72 29.04
C ASP A 304 0.05 -2.27 28.45
N ASP A 305 0.65 -3.13 27.64
CA ASP A 305 1.94 -2.85 26.99
C ASP A 305 1.85 -1.80 25.86
N GLY A 306 0.65 -1.26 25.57
CA GLY A 306 0.41 -0.34 24.47
C GLY A 306 0.58 -0.98 23.08
N LEU A 307 0.83 -2.29 22.99
CA LEU A 307 1.10 -2.98 21.74
C LEU A 307 -0.12 -3.78 21.30
N MET A 308 -0.77 -3.34 20.23
CA MET A 308 -1.92 -4.06 19.69
C MET A 308 -1.55 -4.78 18.38
N PRO A 309 -1.64 -6.12 18.32
CA PRO A 309 -1.53 -6.83 17.05
C PRO A 309 -2.56 -6.31 16.04
N LEU A 310 -2.10 -6.01 14.83
CA LEU A 310 -2.96 -5.49 13.77
C LEU A 310 -4.01 -6.51 13.32
N SER A 311 -3.72 -7.80 13.48
CA SER A 311 -4.68 -8.90 13.28
C SER A 311 -5.91 -8.76 14.18
N THR A 312 -5.81 -8.07 15.31
CA THR A 312 -6.95 -7.78 16.17
C THR A 312 -7.98 -6.88 15.48
N LEU A 313 -7.55 -5.87 14.70
CA LEU A 313 -8.47 -5.04 13.91
C LEU A 313 -9.24 -5.88 12.87
N ALA A 314 -8.56 -6.86 12.27
CA ALA A 314 -9.16 -7.75 11.27
C ALA A 314 -10.29 -8.62 11.83
N THR A 315 -10.25 -8.95 13.12
CA THR A 315 -11.27 -9.80 13.78
C THR A 315 -12.40 -8.99 14.39
N LYS A 316 -12.11 -7.81 14.92
CA LYS A 316 -13.10 -6.96 15.60
C LYS A 316 -13.95 -6.15 14.63
N GLY A 317 -13.42 -5.84 13.45
CA GLY A 317 -14.12 -5.05 12.44
C GLY A 317 -14.08 -3.56 12.76
N LEU A 318 -13.36 -2.80 11.94
CA LEU A 318 -13.31 -1.34 12.00
C LEU A 318 -14.49 -0.70 11.24
N HIS A 319 -14.90 -1.33 10.14
CA HIS A 319 -15.99 -0.91 9.26
C HIS A 319 -15.94 0.54 8.75
N ALA A 320 -14.77 1.16 8.75
CA ALA A 320 -14.56 2.50 8.18
C ALA A 320 -14.72 2.51 6.66
N HIS A 321 -15.15 3.65 6.10
CA HIS A 321 -15.09 3.87 4.65
C HIS A 321 -13.66 4.18 4.20
N LEU A 322 -12.93 4.95 5.01
CA LEU A 322 -11.54 5.29 4.80
C LEU A 322 -10.73 5.02 6.07
N ALA A 323 -9.67 4.22 5.97
CA ALA A 323 -8.61 4.17 6.97
C ALA A 323 -7.43 5.02 6.49
N VAL A 324 -6.94 5.92 7.33
CA VAL A 324 -5.73 6.73 7.08
C VAL A 324 -4.67 6.32 8.08
N LEU A 325 -3.53 5.87 7.56
CA LEU A 325 -2.35 5.58 8.35
C LEU A 325 -1.20 6.46 7.81
N PRO A 326 -0.87 7.54 8.51
CA PRO A 326 0.25 8.40 8.17
C PRO A 326 1.56 7.63 8.33
N ALA A 327 2.60 8.14 7.67
CA ALA A 327 3.82 7.39 7.43
C ALA A 327 4.46 6.93 8.74
N CYS A 328 4.67 5.63 8.84
CA CYS A 328 5.75 5.07 9.66
C CYS A 328 7.00 4.98 8.76
N HIS A 329 8.17 4.77 9.34
CA HIS A 329 9.45 4.70 8.63
C HIS A 329 9.60 3.44 7.73
N TRP A 330 8.62 3.15 6.86
CA TRP A 330 8.61 1.96 5.99
C TRP A 330 9.83 1.92 5.07
N GLY A 331 10.26 3.08 4.57
CA GLY A 331 11.48 3.22 3.75
C GLY A 331 12.78 2.86 4.47
N MET A 332 12.77 2.78 5.81
CA MET A 332 13.93 2.37 6.61
C MET A 332 14.01 0.84 6.78
N LEU A 333 12.95 0.10 6.47
CA LEU A 333 12.95 -1.36 6.50
C LEU A 333 13.58 -1.92 5.21
N PRO A 334 14.26 -3.08 5.27
CA PRO A 334 14.66 -3.79 4.06
C PRO A 334 13.46 -3.98 3.12
N LEU A 335 13.66 -3.81 1.81
CA LEU A 335 12.58 -3.76 0.80
C LEU A 335 11.58 -4.93 0.91
N ALA A 336 12.07 -6.16 1.13
CA ALA A 336 11.23 -7.34 1.30
C ALA A 336 10.36 -7.29 2.59
N GLN A 337 10.91 -6.74 3.68
CA GLN A 337 10.20 -6.59 4.94
C GLN A 337 9.16 -5.48 4.84
N ALA A 338 9.51 -4.31 4.28
CA ALA A 338 8.59 -3.21 4.02
C ALA A 338 7.38 -3.66 3.18
N ALA A 339 7.62 -4.46 2.13
CA ALA A 339 6.57 -4.94 1.25
C ALA A 339 5.63 -5.94 1.93
N THR A 340 6.19 -6.88 2.70
CA THR A 340 5.41 -7.84 3.49
C THR A 340 4.59 -7.12 4.55
N ALA A 341 5.17 -6.13 5.22
CA ALA A 341 4.49 -5.33 6.23
C ALA A 341 3.34 -4.52 5.63
N LEU A 342 3.56 -3.82 4.50
CA LEU A 342 2.50 -3.13 3.77
C LEU A 342 1.38 -4.09 3.33
N GLN A 343 1.73 -5.30 2.88
CA GLN A 343 0.75 -6.32 2.53
C GLN A 343 -0.07 -6.74 3.75
N ALA A 344 0.57 -7.03 4.89
CA ALA A 344 -0.11 -7.40 6.12
C ALA A 344 -1.05 -6.29 6.61
N LEU A 345 -0.61 -5.03 6.51
CA LEU A 345 -1.43 -3.86 6.81
C LEU A 345 -2.68 -3.79 5.92
N GLN A 346 -2.49 -3.89 4.61
CA GLN A 346 -3.59 -3.88 3.64
C GLN A 346 -4.58 -5.01 3.90
N VAL A 347 -4.08 -6.23 4.17
CA VAL A 347 -4.91 -7.40 4.50
C VAL A 347 -5.69 -7.16 5.78
N ALA A 348 -5.04 -6.71 6.86
CA ALA A 348 -5.69 -6.50 8.14
C ALA A 348 -6.82 -5.47 8.03
N LEU A 349 -6.60 -4.35 7.34
CA LEU A 349 -7.62 -3.31 7.17
C LEU A 349 -8.75 -3.73 6.23
N HIS A 350 -8.43 -4.45 5.15
CA HIS A 350 -9.43 -5.04 4.27
C HIS A 350 -10.35 -6.00 5.05
N ARG A 351 -9.76 -6.85 5.90
CA ARG A 351 -10.49 -7.80 6.76
C ARG A 351 -11.24 -7.11 7.90
N ALA A 352 -10.71 -6.00 8.43
CA ALA A 352 -11.44 -5.11 9.32
C ALA A 352 -12.64 -4.43 8.63
N GLY A 353 -12.83 -4.68 7.33
CA GLY A 353 -13.93 -4.17 6.53
C GLY A 353 -13.66 -2.77 6.00
N THR A 354 -12.44 -2.27 5.99
CA THR A 354 -12.17 -0.94 5.44
C THR A 354 -12.36 -0.94 3.93
N ALA A 355 -13.14 -0.01 3.39
CA ALA A 355 -13.37 0.06 1.94
C ALA A 355 -12.20 0.69 1.16
N THR A 356 -11.49 1.64 1.77
CA THR A 356 -10.34 2.31 1.17
C THR A 356 -9.29 2.57 2.24
N THR A 357 -8.03 2.34 1.90
CA THR A 357 -6.91 2.64 2.80
C THR A 357 -6.01 3.66 2.13
N LEU A 358 -5.64 4.70 2.87
CA LEU A 358 -4.59 5.63 2.53
C LEU A 358 -3.41 5.37 3.47
N VAL A 359 -2.26 4.97 2.90
CA VAL A 359 -1.01 4.76 3.63
C VAL A 359 0.05 5.64 2.98
N ALA A 360 0.79 6.40 3.80
CA ALA A 360 1.99 7.05 3.32
C ALA A 360 3.17 6.08 3.40
N LEU A 361 3.92 5.93 2.30
CA LEU A 361 5.02 4.97 2.17
C LEU A 361 6.33 5.50 2.76
N TRP A 362 6.48 6.80 2.91
CA TRP A 362 7.65 7.43 3.50
C TRP A 362 7.25 8.69 4.24
N TYR A 363 8.10 9.09 5.17
CA TYR A 363 7.94 10.33 5.92
C TYR A 363 8.35 11.51 5.04
N GLY A 364 7.51 12.55 4.96
CA GLY A 364 7.87 13.81 4.31
C GLY A 364 8.62 14.68 5.31
N ALA A 365 9.90 14.95 5.05
CA ALA A 365 10.74 15.83 5.87
C ALA A 365 10.30 17.30 5.78
#